data_AF-A0A838R7B0-F1
#
_entry.id   AF-A0A838R7B0-F1
#
_cell.length_a   1.000
_cell.length_b   1.000
_cell.length_c   1.000
_cell.angle_alpha   90.00
_cell.angle_beta   90.00
_cell.angle_gamma   90.00
#
_symmetry.space_group_name_H-M   'P 1'
#
loop_
_entity.id
_entity.type
_entity.pdbx_description
1 polymer ?
#
loop_
_entity_poly.entity_id
_entity_poly.type
_entity_poly.pdbx_seq_one_letter_code
_entity_poly.pdbx_strand_id
1 'polypeptide(L)'
;MASSLVRRGLRVGVCKLTGSVCHRDIEEWQATGAHHVRDFSDYGLPSTYLCRKEELIGLFLTMIADAAEIRPDILVMEVAAGLLQRETKLLLEDPRVREHVRGVVLAATCPGSALFGFAQLAARSHRVLAVSGVITSSPLFVRELLSHERIPVASSAGTGEELADEVMRRICCAAA
;
A
#
# COMPACT_ATOMS: atom_id res chain seq x y z
N MET A 1 -4.60 4.70 8.61
CA MET A 1 -3.18 4.39 8.87
C MET A 1 -2.31 5.64 8.79
N ALA A 2 -2.21 6.33 7.64
CA ALA A 2 -1.34 7.50 7.47
C ALA A 2 -1.53 8.58 8.57
N SER A 3 -2.79 8.93 8.88
CA SER A 3 -3.08 9.90 9.94
C SER A 3 -2.57 9.46 11.33
N SER A 4 -2.60 8.16 11.65
CA SER A 4 -2.04 7.62 12.89
C SER A 4 -0.52 7.74 12.92
N LEU A 5 0.15 7.45 11.80
CA LEU A 5 1.61 7.59 11.67
C LEU A 5 2.04 9.05 11.85
N VAL A 6 1.30 10.01 11.26
CA VAL A 6 1.53 11.44 11.46
C VAL A 6 1.32 11.84 12.92
N ARG A 7 0.26 11.38 13.59
CA ARG A 7 0.02 11.67 15.01
C ARG A 7 1.12 11.13 15.95
N ARG A 8 1.90 10.14 15.50
CA ARG A 8 3.07 9.62 16.21
C ARG A 8 4.34 10.44 15.97
N GLY A 9 4.26 11.53 15.23
CA GLY A 9 5.39 12.42 14.93
C GLY A 9 6.26 11.96 13.76
N LEU A 10 5.83 10.96 12.98
CA LEU A 10 6.58 10.51 11.81
C LEU A 10 6.38 11.45 10.62
N ARG A 11 7.42 11.63 9.83
CA ARG A 11 7.38 12.27 8.50
C ARG A 11 6.80 11.28 7.51
N VAL A 12 5.51 11.44 7.19
CA VAL A 12 4.78 10.52 6.31
C VAL A 12 4.61 11.13 4.92
N GLY A 13 5.02 10.39 3.90
CA GLY A 13 4.58 10.62 2.51
C GLY A 13 3.45 9.66 2.13
N VAL A 14 2.49 10.13 1.35
CA VAL A 14 1.41 9.32 0.78
C VAL A 14 1.33 9.57 -0.72
N CYS A 15 1.27 8.51 -1.52
CA CYS A 15 1.17 8.63 -2.96
C CYS A 15 0.16 7.65 -3.59
N LYS A 16 -0.52 8.03 -4.69
CA LYS A 16 -1.18 7.08 -5.61
C LYS A 16 -0.28 6.74 -6.77
N LEU A 17 0.04 5.47 -6.96
CA LEU A 17 0.84 5.04 -8.11
C LEU A 17 0.00 4.70 -9.33
N THR A 18 -1.20 4.15 -9.16
CA THR A 18 -2.03 3.65 -10.28
C THR A 18 -3.48 4.08 -10.18
N GLY A 19 -4.21 4.01 -11.29
CA GLY A 19 -5.65 4.23 -11.36
C GLY A 19 -6.05 5.34 -12.33
N SER A 20 -7.16 6.01 -12.01
CA SER A 20 -7.64 7.19 -12.72
C SER A 20 -7.73 8.36 -11.75
N VAL A 21 -7.50 9.57 -12.25
CA VAL A 21 -7.49 10.78 -11.41
C VAL A 21 -8.81 10.92 -10.67
N CYS A 22 -8.71 11.20 -9.39
CA CYS A 22 -9.85 11.42 -8.52
C CYS A 22 -9.46 12.48 -7.49
N HIS A 23 -10.05 13.67 -7.57
CA HIS A 23 -9.72 14.76 -6.65
C HIS A 23 -9.99 14.40 -5.19
N ARG A 24 -11.03 13.60 -4.95
CA ARG A 24 -11.38 13.09 -3.62
C ARG A 24 -10.21 12.35 -2.96
N ASP A 25 -9.48 11.53 -3.72
CA ASP A 25 -8.40 10.71 -3.15
C ASP A 25 -7.28 11.61 -2.61
N ILE A 26 -6.97 12.69 -3.33
CA ILE A 26 -5.98 13.69 -2.92
C ILE A 26 -6.47 14.42 -1.66
N GLU A 27 -7.73 14.87 -1.62
CA GLU A 27 -8.31 15.54 -0.46
C GLU A 27 -8.31 14.64 0.78
N GLU A 28 -8.68 13.36 0.63
CA GLU A 28 -8.67 12.38 1.71
C GLU A 28 -7.25 12.17 2.28
N TRP A 29 -6.22 12.17 1.44
CA TRP A 29 -4.84 12.07 1.91
C TRP A 29 -4.29 13.35 2.51
N GLN A 30 -4.62 14.51 1.96
CA GLN A 30 -4.28 15.78 2.58
C GLN A 30 -4.88 15.90 3.99
N ALA A 31 -6.12 15.43 4.16
CA ALA A 31 -6.79 15.39 5.46
C ALA A 31 -6.08 14.49 6.49
N THR A 32 -5.18 13.60 6.08
CA THR A 32 -4.37 12.80 7.02
C THR A 32 -3.26 13.59 7.71
N GLY A 33 -2.91 14.76 7.18
CA GLY A 33 -1.77 15.55 7.65
C GLY A 33 -0.41 15.04 7.14
N ALA A 34 -0.40 14.22 6.08
CA ALA A 34 0.83 13.77 5.44
C ALA A 34 1.66 14.96 4.93
N HIS A 35 2.99 14.84 5.01
CA HIS A 35 3.93 15.91 4.68
C HIS A 35 4.19 16.01 3.17
N HIS A 36 3.88 14.93 2.45
CA HIS A 36 3.97 14.84 1.01
C HIS A 36 2.76 14.05 0.51
N VAL A 37 1.97 14.65 -0.36
CA VAL A 37 0.80 14.02 -1.00
C VAL A 37 0.94 14.24 -2.50
N ARG A 38 1.02 13.14 -3.25
CA ARG A 38 1.10 13.15 -4.72
C ARG A 38 0.25 12.04 -5.30
N ASP A 39 -0.21 12.20 -6.53
CA ASP A 39 -0.64 11.09 -7.35
C ASP A 39 0.08 11.10 -8.70
N PHE A 40 -0.17 10.07 -9.51
CA PHE A 40 0.42 9.96 -10.84
C PHE A 40 0.09 11.14 -11.77
N SER A 41 -0.91 11.97 -11.46
CA SER A 41 -1.28 13.13 -12.28
C SER A 41 -0.37 14.33 -12.07
N ASP A 42 0.28 14.44 -10.91
CA ASP A 42 1.37 15.39 -10.67
C ASP A 42 2.55 15.16 -11.63
N TYR A 43 2.63 13.97 -12.23
CA TYR A 43 3.66 13.56 -13.20
C TYR A 43 3.13 13.48 -14.64
N GLY A 44 1.98 14.10 -14.91
CA GLY A 44 1.44 14.29 -16.26
C GLY A 44 0.57 13.14 -16.79
N LEU A 45 0.14 12.21 -15.94
CA LEU A 45 -0.73 11.10 -16.35
C LEU A 45 -2.18 11.32 -15.88
N PRO A 46 -3.18 11.34 -16.79
CA PRO A 46 -4.59 11.39 -16.40
C PRO A 46 -5.10 10.03 -15.88
N SER A 47 -4.40 8.95 -16.22
CA SER A 47 -4.63 7.59 -15.74
C SER A 47 -3.38 6.76 -16.02
N THR A 48 -3.16 5.71 -15.23
CA THR A 48 -2.12 4.71 -15.54
C THR A 48 -2.64 3.56 -16.40
N TYR A 49 -3.91 3.59 -16.81
CA TYR A 49 -4.50 2.58 -17.68
C TYR A 49 -3.74 2.51 -19.01
N LEU A 50 -3.36 1.30 -19.40
CA LEU A 50 -2.58 1.03 -20.63
C LEU A 50 -1.17 1.64 -20.67
N CYS A 51 -0.66 2.19 -19.56
CA CYS A 51 0.75 2.57 -19.49
C CYS A 51 1.65 1.38 -19.81
N ARG A 52 2.73 1.66 -20.56
CA ARG A 52 3.78 0.67 -20.82
C ARG A 52 4.53 0.39 -19.53
N LYS A 53 5.18 -0.78 -19.47
CA LYS A 53 5.94 -1.20 -18.30
C LYS A 53 6.97 -0.16 -17.89
N GLU A 54 7.77 0.32 -18.84
CA GLU A 54 8.86 1.26 -18.56
C GLU A 54 8.34 2.63 -18.08
N GLU A 55 7.17 3.07 -18.56
CA GLU A 55 6.50 4.29 -18.07
C GLU A 55 6.05 4.12 -16.62
N LEU A 56 5.45 2.98 -16.30
CA LEU A 56 4.94 2.70 -14.96
C LEU A 56 6.07 2.52 -13.92
N ILE A 57 7.16 1.84 -14.31
CA ILE A 57 8.33 1.70 -13.43
C ILE A 57 9.10 3.03 -13.32
N GLY A 58 9.20 3.79 -14.41
CA GLY A 58 9.76 5.14 -14.39
C GLY A 58 8.99 6.06 -13.44
N LEU A 59 7.65 6.06 -13.53
CA LEU A 59 6.79 6.79 -12.60
C LEU A 59 7.06 6.39 -11.16
N PHE A 60 7.06 5.08 -10.85
CA PHE A 60 7.34 4.58 -9.50
C PHE A 60 8.66 5.13 -8.92
N LEU A 61 9.74 5.06 -9.70
CA LEU A 61 11.06 5.53 -9.27
C LEU A 61 11.10 7.05 -9.10
N THR A 62 10.48 7.80 -10.01
CA THR A 62 10.36 9.26 -9.92
C THR A 62 9.58 9.68 -8.68
N MET A 63 8.46 9.03 -8.38
CA MET A 63 7.65 9.32 -7.19
C MET A 63 8.41 9.05 -5.88
N ILE A 64 9.25 8.00 -5.85
CA ILE A 64 10.13 7.74 -4.71
C ILE A 64 11.17 8.84 -4.56
N ALA A 65 11.80 9.27 -5.67
CA ALA A 65 12.80 10.32 -5.66
C ALA A 65 12.22 11.66 -5.21
N ASP A 66 11.04 12.04 -5.71
CA ASP A 66 10.31 13.24 -5.30
C ASP A 66 9.95 13.20 -3.80
N ALA A 67 9.38 12.08 -3.35
CA ALA A 67 9.08 11.90 -1.93
C ALA A 67 10.33 11.96 -1.04
N ALA A 68 11.51 11.58 -1.54
CA ALA A 68 12.75 11.61 -0.77
C ALA A 68 13.22 13.03 -0.40
N GLU A 69 12.78 14.07 -1.12
CA GLU A 69 13.09 15.47 -0.78
C GLU A 69 12.61 15.84 0.63
N ILE A 70 11.47 15.27 1.05
CA ILE A 70 10.94 15.43 2.39
C ILE A 70 11.48 14.40 3.39
N ARG A 71 12.55 13.66 3.07
CA ARG A 71 13.19 12.65 3.95
C ARG A 71 12.16 11.91 4.85
N PRO A 72 11.18 11.20 4.27
CA PRO A 72 10.09 10.63 5.03
C PRO A 72 10.58 9.43 5.83
N ASP A 73 10.06 9.26 7.05
CA ASP A 73 10.26 8.04 7.84
C ASP A 73 9.51 6.86 7.20
N ILE A 74 8.38 7.15 6.55
CA ILE A 74 7.57 6.16 5.83
C ILE A 74 6.88 6.78 4.63
N LEU A 75 6.98 6.10 3.50
CA LEU A 75 6.23 6.39 2.27
C LEU A 75 5.16 5.31 2.07
N VAL A 76 3.90 5.71 2.09
CA VAL A 76 2.76 4.84 1.79
C VAL A 76 2.36 5.07 0.34
N MET A 77 2.53 4.05 -0.50
CA MET A 77 2.19 4.13 -1.91
C MET A 77 1.00 3.22 -2.21
N GLU A 78 -0.13 3.80 -2.57
CA GLU A 78 -1.31 3.07 -2.98
C GLU A 78 -1.16 2.56 -4.42
N VAL A 79 -1.43 1.27 -4.61
CA VAL A 79 -1.68 0.67 -5.92
C VAL A 79 -3.17 0.42 -6.02
N ALA A 80 -3.86 1.25 -6.80
CA ALA A 80 -5.29 1.13 -7.00
C ALA A 80 -5.66 -0.08 -7.88
N ALA A 81 -6.95 -0.40 -7.87
CA ALA A 81 -7.54 -1.55 -8.55
C ALA A 81 -7.04 -2.91 -8.02
N GLY A 82 -7.39 -4.00 -8.72
CA GLY A 82 -7.15 -5.36 -8.25
C GLY A 82 -5.75 -5.88 -8.52
N LEU A 83 -5.33 -6.89 -7.75
CA LEU A 83 -4.05 -7.58 -7.93
C LEU A 83 -3.85 -8.21 -9.31
N LEU A 84 -4.97 -8.58 -9.95
CA LEU A 84 -5.01 -9.18 -11.29
C LEU A 84 -4.93 -8.15 -12.43
N GLN A 85 -4.99 -6.86 -12.12
CA GLN A 85 -4.87 -5.82 -13.15
C GLN A 85 -3.46 -5.81 -13.74
N ARG A 86 -3.36 -5.48 -15.04
CA ARG A 86 -2.11 -5.55 -15.81
C ARG A 86 -1.03 -4.66 -15.18
N GLU A 87 -1.37 -3.43 -14.83
CA GLU A 87 -0.47 -2.46 -14.22
C GLU A 87 0.09 -2.97 -12.89
N THR A 88 -0.78 -3.46 -12.01
CA THR A 88 -0.41 -4.06 -10.72
C THR A 88 0.51 -5.26 -10.90
N LYS A 89 0.21 -6.13 -11.88
CA LYS A 89 1.06 -7.28 -12.22
C LYS A 89 2.46 -6.82 -12.67
N LEU A 90 2.53 -5.84 -13.57
CA LEU A 90 3.81 -5.29 -14.07
C LEU A 90 4.68 -4.73 -12.95
N LEU A 91 4.07 -4.04 -11.98
CA LEU A 91 4.76 -3.53 -10.80
C LEU A 91 5.28 -4.65 -9.90
N LEU A 92 4.45 -5.64 -9.60
CA LEU A 92 4.82 -6.72 -8.69
C LEU A 92 5.88 -7.67 -9.27
N GLU A 93 5.99 -7.75 -10.59
CA GLU A 93 6.96 -8.62 -11.28
C GLU A 93 8.30 -7.93 -11.54
N ASP A 94 8.41 -6.60 -11.41
CA ASP A 94 9.66 -5.88 -11.66
C ASP A 94 10.57 -5.87 -10.42
N PRO A 95 11.83 -6.36 -10.52
CA PRO A 95 12.78 -6.34 -9.42
C PRO A 95 13.04 -4.95 -8.83
N ARG A 96 13.03 -3.90 -9.66
CA ARG A 96 13.30 -2.52 -9.21
C ARG A 96 12.24 -2.03 -8.23
N VAL A 97 10.99 -2.50 -8.37
CA VAL A 97 9.93 -2.19 -7.40
C VAL A 97 10.20 -2.94 -6.11
N ARG A 98 10.46 -4.24 -6.19
CA ARG A 98 10.71 -5.09 -5.02
C ARG A 98 11.89 -4.59 -4.17
N GLU A 99 12.94 -4.09 -4.79
CA GLU A 99 14.13 -3.55 -4.09
C GLU A 99 13.81 -2.32 -3.22
N HIS A 100 12.79 -1.54 -3.58
CA HIS A 100 12.39 -0.34 -2.85
C HIS A 100 11.20 -0.55 -1.91
N VAL A 101 10.50 -1.70 -2.00
CA VAL A 101 9.31 -1.98 -1.20
C VAL A 101 9.67 -2.81 0.03
N ARG A 102 9.53 -2.20 1.21
CA ARG A 102 9.77 -2.88 2.49
C ARG A 102 8.70 -3.92 2.86
N GLY A 103 7.49 -3.75 2.33
CA GLY A 103 6.39 -4.69 2.48
C GLY A 103 5.07 -4.11 2.01
N VAL A 104 4.05 -4.97 1.96
CA VAL A 104 2.73 -4.69 1.39
C VAL A 104 1.65 -4.86 2.45
N VAL A 105 0.72 -3.90 2.53
CA VAL A 105 -0.55 -4.08 3.22
C VAL A 105 -1.58 -4.54 2.18
N LEU A 106 -2.12 -5.74 2.36
CA LEU A 106 -3.14 -6.30 1.46
C LEU A 106 -4.53 -5.86 1.92
N ALA A 107 -5.16 -4.96 1.19
CA ALA A 107 -6.57 -4.62 1.39
C ALA A 107 -7.46 -5.70 0.78
N ALA A 108 -8.19 -6.44 1.62
CA ALA A 108 -9.03 -7.56 1.22
C ALA A 108 -10.49 -7.35 1.67
N THR A 109 -11.43 -7.96 0.94
CA THR A 109 -12.87 -7.84 1.20
C THR A 109 -13.47 -9.10 1.81
N CYS A 110 -12.84 -10.25 1.59
CA CYS A 110 -13.26 -11.55 2.11
C CYS A 110 -12.06 -12.51 2.28
N PRO A 111 -12.21 -13.63 3.00
CA PRO A 111 -11.13 -14.61 3.22
C PRO A 111 -10.52 -15.12 1.93
N GLY A 112 -11.34 -15.46 0.92
CA GLY A 112 -10.86 -15.91 -0.39
C GLY A 112 -9.97 -14.86 -1.09
N SER A 113 -10.35 -13.59 -1.06
CA SER A 113 -9.53 -12.50 -1.64
C SER A 113 -8.21 -12.30 -0.89
N ALA A 114 -8.22 -12.46 0.44
CA ALA A 114 -7.01 -12.36 1.26
C ALA A 114 -6.06 -13.53 1.01
N LEU A 115 -6.56 -14.77 0.99
CA LEU A 115 -5.78 -15.97 0.72
C LEU A 115 -5.16 -15.92 -0.69
N PHE A 116 -5.96 -15.58 -1.70
CA PHE A 116 -5.48 -15.42 -3.06
C PHE A 116 -4.40 -14.32 -3.15
N GLY A 117 -4.69 -13.15 -2.59
CA GLY A 117 -3.75 -12.03 -2.65
C GLY A 117 -2.44 -12.31 -1.91
N PHE A 118 -2.52 -12.96 -0.76
CA PHE A 118 -1.36 -13.39 0.01
C PHE A 118 -0.49 -14.37 -0.79
N ALA A 119 -1.10 -15.40 -1.38
CA ALA A 119 -0.38 -16.37 -2.21
C ALA A 119 0.30 -15.71 -3.42
N GLN A 120 -0.39 -14.79 -4.10
CA GLN A 120 0.16 -14.08 -5.26
C GLN A 120 1.32 -13.14 -4.91
N LEU A 121 1.27 -12.49 -3.74
CA LEU A 121 2.36 -11.65 -3.23
C LEU A 121 3.55 -12.50 -2.80
N ALA A 122 3.30 -13.60 -2.07
CA ALA A 122 4.33 -14.53 -1.63
C ALA A 122 5.07 -15.18 -2.81
N ALA A 123 4.34 -15.61 -3.85
CA ALA A 123 4.92 -16.17 -5.07
C ALA A 123 5.86 -15.20 -5.83
N ARG A 124 5.74 -13.89 -5.57
CA ARG A 124 6.57 -12.83 -6.17
C ARG A 124 7.58 -12.25 -5.18
N SER A 125 7.76 -12.91 -4.03
CA SER A 125 8.67 -12.50 -2.96
C SER A 125 8.35 -11.13 -2.35
N HIS A 126 7.08 -10.72 -2.39
CA HIS A 126 6.62 -9.53 -1.66
C HIS A 126 6.23 -9.91 -0.25
N ARG A 127 6.79 -9.18 0.73
CA ARG A 127 6.50 -9.40 2.14
C ARG A 127 5.17 -8.75 2.51
N VAL A 128 4.17 -9.55 2.90
CA VAL A 128 2.91 -9.02 3.44
C VAL A 128 3.09 -8.62 4.91
N LEU A 129 2.84 -7.35 5.21
CA LEU A 129 2.92 -6.77 6.56
C LEU A 129 1.60 -6.96 7.32
N ALA A 130 0.48 -6.81 6.64
CA ALA A 130 -0.85 -6.99 7.23
C ALA A 130 -1.89 -7.25 6.13
N VAL A 131 -2.95 -7.95 6.48
CA VAL A 131 -4.23 -7.96 5.76
C VAL A 131 -5.15 -6.99 6.48
N SER A 132 -5.78 -6.10 5.72
CA SER A 132 -6.70 -5.08 6.20
C SER A 132 -7.88 -4.91 5.24
N GLY A 133 -8.65 -3.83 5.38
CA GLY A 133 -9.83 -3.54 4.56
C GLY A 133 -11.11 -4.13 5.13
N VAL A 134 -12.15 -4.24 4.29
CA VAL A 134 -13.51 -4.62 4.71
C VAL A 134 -13.56 -5.99 5.39
N ILE A 135 -12.61 -6.88 5.11
CA ILE A 135 -12.48 -8.18 5.79
C ILE A 135 -12.42 -8.04 7.32
N THR A 136 -11.80 -6.97 7.84
CA THR A 136 -11.64 -6.76 9.29
C THR A 136 -12.94 -6.32 9.97
N SER A 137 -13.95 -5.93 9.19
CA SER A 137 -15.29 -5.60 9.71
C SER A 137 -16.12 -6.84 10.08
N SER A 138 -15.66 -8.04 9.73
CA SER A 138 -16.35 -9.31 10.03
C SER A 138 -15.45 -10.24 10.86
N PRO A 139 -15.76 -10.45 12.16
CA PRO A 139 -15.03 -11.42 12.99
C PRO A 139 -15.08 -12.84 12.43
N LEU A 140 -16.13 -13.20 11.70
CA LEU A 140 -16.23 -14.50 11.03
C LEU A 140 -15.21 -14.62 9.90
N PHE A 141 -15.08 -13.60 9.05
CA PHE A 141 -14.08 -13.61 7.97
C PHE A 141 -12.66 -13.67 8.51
N VAL A 142 -12.37 -12.91 9.58
CA VAL A 142 -11.06 -12.97 10.22
C VAL A 142 -10.77 -14.39 10.73
N ARG A 143 -11.73 -15.05 11.39
CA ARG A 143 -11.55 -16.44 11.85
C ARG A 143 -11.32 -17.42 10.70
N GLU A 144 -12.09 -17.30 9.62
CA GLU A 144 -11.96 -18.17 8.44
C GLU A 144 -10.61 -17.99 7.73
N LEU A 145 -10.12 -16.76 7.64
CA LEU A 145 -8.78 -16.49 7.11
C LEU A 145 -7.71 -17.16 7.99
N LEU A 146 -7.78 -16.94 9.31
CA LEU A 146 -6.79 -17.44 10.26
C LEU A 146 -6.83 -18.96 10.47
N SER A 147 -7.92 -19.65 10.09
CA SER A 147 -7.98 -21.11 10.10
C SER A 147 -7.20 -21.75 8.93
N HIS A 148 -6.91 -20.98 7.88
CA HIS A 148 -6.20 -21.45 6.69
C HIS A 148 -4.75 -20.97 6.66
N GLU A 149 -4.51 -19.71 7.03
CA GLU A 149 -3.20 -19.09 6.90
C GLU A 149 -2.84 -18.21 8.10
N ARG A 150 -1.58 -18.27 8.53
CA ARG A 150 -1.06 -17.44 9.62
C ARG A 150 -0.61 -16.09 9.09
N ILE A 151 -1.58 -15.24 8.78
CA ILE A 151 -1.33 -13.90 8.23
C ILE A 151 -1.69 -12.86 9.28
N PRO A 152 -0.85 -11.84 9.53
CA PRO A 152 -1.24 -10.70 10.34
C PRO A 152 -2.50 -10.04 9.79
N VAL A 153 -3.48 -9.82 10.65
CA VAL A 153 -4.70 -9.06 10.34
C VAL A 153 -4.72 -7.84 11.24
N ALA A 154 -4.93 -6.68 10.66
CA ALA A 154 -5.01 -5.43 11.41
C ALA A 154 -6.04 -4.49 10.79
N SER A 155 -6.97 -3.99 11.59
CA SER A 155 -8.03 -3.10 11.12
C SER A 155 -7.51 -1.71 10.74
N SER A 156 -7.98 -1.20 9.60
CA SER A 156 -7.78 0.18 9.20
C SER A 156 -8.92 1.10 9.67
N ALA A 157 -9.97 0.57 10.30
CA ALA A 157 -11.14 1.32 10.73
C ALA A 157 -10.82 2.34 11.84
N GLY A 158 -11.65 3.37 11.96
CA GLY A 158 -11.49 4.44 12.95
C GLY A 158 -10.21 5.24 12.72
N THR A 159 -9.35 5.31 13.73
CA THR A 159 -8.08 6.05 13.69
C THR A 159 -7.01 5.37 12.83
N GLY A 160 -7.21 4.08 12.49
CA GLY A 160 -6.24 3.24 11.79
C GLY A 160 -4.96 2.99 12.59
N GLU A 161 -5.03 3.06 13.91
CA GLU A 161 -3.93 2.83 14.85
C GLU A 161 -3.47 1.37 14.86
N GLU A 162 -4.41 0.44 14.90
CA GLU A 162 -4.11 -1.01 14.88
C GLU A 162 -3.26 -1.40 13.66
N LEU A 163 -3.64 -0.93 12.46
CA LEU A 163 -2.85 -1.14 11.25
C LEU A 163 -1.50 -0.43 11.31
N ALA A 164 -1.43 0.79 11.84
CA ALA A 164 -0.16 1.51 11.97
C ALA A 164 0.82 0.79 12.92
N ASP A 165 0.32 0.29 14.04
CA ASP A 165 1.10 -0.52 15.00
C ASP A 165 1.67 -1.78 14.34
N GLU A 166 0.82 -2.54 13.65
CA GLU A 166 1.25 -3.78 13.04
C GLU A 166 2.30 -3.55 11.93
N VAL A 167 2.11 -2.51 11.12
CA VAL A 167 3.08 -2.11 10.08
C VAL A 167 4.41 -1.70 10.70
N MET A 168 4.40 -0.81 11.70
CA MET A 168 5.62 -0.35 12.35
C MET A 168 6.38 -1.49 13.03
N ARG A 169 5.66 -2.35 13.76
CA ARG A 169 6.23 -3.53 14.41
C ARG A 169 6.98 -4.42 13.42
N ARG A 170 6.38 -4.68 12.25
CA ARG A 170 6.99 -5.58 11.24
C ARG A 170 8.09 -4.93 10.42
N ILE A 171 8.02 -3.63 10.16
CA ILE A 171 9.10 -2.91 9.46
C ILE A 171 10.36 -2.90 10.35
N CYS A 172 10.20 -2.60 11.64
CA CYS A 172 11.29 -2.57 12.62
C CYS A 172 11.88 -3.96 12.91
N CYS A 173 11.06 -5.00 13.08
CA CYS A 173 11.55 -6.36 13.37
C CYS A 173 12.39 -6.99 12.24
N ALA A 174 12.34 -6.48 11.01
CA ALA A 174 13.17 -6.98 9.91
C ALA A 174 14.45 -6.16 9.69
N ALA A 175 14.70 -5.14 10.52
CA ALA A 175 15.92 -4.33 10.51
C ALA A 175 16.96 -4.81 11.55
N ALA A 176 16.62 -5.89 12.28
CA ALA A 176 17.48 -6.66 13.17
C ALA A 176 17.75 -8.02 12.54
#